data_AF-A0A350KQ63-F1
#
_entry.id   AF-A0A350KQ63-F1
#
_cell.length_a   1.000
_cell.length_b   1.000
_cell.length_c   1.000
_cell.angle_alpha   90.00
_cell.angle_beta   90.00
_cell.angle_gamma   90.00
#
_symmetry.space_group_name_H-M   'P 1'
#
loop_
_entity.id
_entity.type
_entity.pdbx_description
1 polymer ?
#
loop_
_entity_poly.entity_id
_entity_poly.type
_entity_poly.pdbx_seq_one_letter_code
_entity_poly.pdbx_strand_id
1 'polypeptide(L)'
;MRKSVLPFVLALTGCALFSGGKQPFYEREYALPADAREWAKTAPLKDLCRATKNWRHEHIRAAAFDEIAARDIDTRECYKTGTELTP
;
A
#
# COMPACT_ATOMS: atom_id res chain seq x y z
N MET A 1 54.72 19.47 12.14
CA MET A 1 53.53 20.35 12.17
C MET A 1 52.61 20.01 11.02
N ARG A 2 51.30 19.79 11.28
CA ARG A 2 50.12 20.14 10.45
C ARG A 2 50.12 19.66 8.97
N LYS A 3 49.09 19.00 8.43
CA LYS A 3 47.67 18.87 8.78
C LYS A 3 47.09 17.67 8.03
N SER A 4 46.18 17.00 8.71
CA SER A 4 45.24 16.01 8.20
C SER A 4 44.45 16.50 7.00
N VAL A 5 44.20 15.62 6.04
CA VAL A 5 42.98 15.62 5.21
C VAL A 5 42.56 14.17 4.97
N LEU A 6 41.70 13.67 5.86
CA LEU A 6 40.68 12.67 5.55
C LEU A 6 39.36 13.46 5.42
N PRO A 7 38.30 13.00 4.72
CA PRO A 7 38.06 11.61 4.32
C PRO A 7 37.44 11.40 2.92
N PHE A 8 37.75 10.27 2.29
CA PHE A 8 36.95 9.71 1.19
C PHE A 8 35.89 8.77 1.81
N VAL A 9 34.88 9.35 2.47
CA VAL A 9 33.67 8.62 2.92
C VAL A 9 32.62 8.82 1.85
N LEU A 10 32.69 8.02 0.79
CA LEU A 10 31.74 8.07 -0.33
C LEU A 10 31.71 6.74 -1.08
N ALA A 11 31.50 5.65 -0.35
CA ALA A 11 31.02 4.39 -0.92
C ALA A 11 30.55 3.49 0.24
N LEU A 12 29.41 2.82 0.06
CA LEU A 12 28.80 1.79 0.94
C LEU A 12 27.56 2.19 1.77
N THR A 13 26.87 3.29 1.45
CA THR A 13 25.42 3.41 1.73
C THR A 13 24.56 2.83 0.58
N GLY A 14 25.16 2.00 -0.28
CA GLY A 14 24.44 1.17 -1.24
C GLY A 14 24.14 -0.19 -0.63
N CYS A 15 22.93 -0.34 -0.09
CA CYS A 15 22.15 -1.58 0.11
C CYS A 15 21.18 -1.52 1.31
N ALA A 16 20.67 -0.35 1.68
CA ALA A 16 19.47 -0.25 2.53
C ALA A 16 18.15 -0.27 1.71
N LEU A 17 18.18 -0.72 0.45
CA LEU A 17 17.01 -0.78 -0.42
C LEU A 17 16.45 -2.19 -0.64
N PHE A 18 16.91 -3.18 0.13
CA PHE A 18 16.06 -4.34 0.41
C PHE A 18 15.08 -3.95 1.52
N SER A 19 14.12 -3.07 1.18
CA SER A 19 12.86 -3.02 1.93
C SER A 19 12.25 -4.40 1.79
N GLY A 20 12.40 -5.23 2.82
CA GLY A 20 11.77 -6.54 2.90
C GLY A 20 10.31 -6.39 2.49
N GLY A 21 9.97 -6.99 1.35
CA GLY A 21 8.68 -6.85 0.70
C GLY A 21 7.58 -7.40 1.58
N LYS A 22 7.11 -6.59 2.54
CA LYS A 22 5.84 -6.84 3.21
C LYS A 22 4.79 -6.64 2.12
N GLN A 23 4.31 -7.75 1.59
CA GLN A 23 3.20 -7.80 0.66
C GLN A 23 2.07 -6.89 1.19
N PRO A 24 1.59 -5.94 0.37
CA PRO A 24 0.53 -5.03 0.80
C PRO A 24 -0.66 -5.84 1.28
N PHE A 25 -1.41 -5.31 2.26
CA PHE A 25 -2.44 -6.09 2.94
C PHE A 25 -3.46 -6.68 1.96
N TYR A 26 -3.88 -5.89 0.96
CA TYR A 26 -4.83 -6.30 -0.05
C TYR A 26 -4.34 -7.44 -0.97
N GLU A 27 -3.05 -7.81 -0.90
CA GLU A 27 -2.47 -8.94 -1.62
C GLU A 27 -2.37 -10.20 -0.77
N ARG A 28 -2.66 -10.14 0.53
CA ARG A 28 -2.49 -11.30 1.43
C ARG A 28 -3.58 -12.34 1.19
N GLU A 29 -3.16 -13.57 0.88
CA GLU A 29 -4.09 -14.68 0.61
C GLU A 29 -4.88 -15.14 1.85
N TYR A 30 -4.28 -14.97 3.03
CA TYR A 30 -4.82 -15.44 4.31
C TYR A 30 -5.36 -14.29 5.18
N ALA A 31 -5.71 -13.15 4.59
CA ALA A 31 -6.36 -12.09 5.37
C ALA A 31 -7.68 -12.62 5.92
N LEU A 32 -7.92 -12.44 7.22
CA LEU A 32 -9.23 -12.75 7.79
C LEU A 32 -10.21 -11.61 7.45
N PRO A 33 -11.52 -11.88 7.32
CA PRO A 33 -12.50 -10.84 7.08
C PRO A 33 -12.49 -9.72 8.14
N ALA A 34 -12.22 -10.06 9.40
CA ALA A 34 -12.10 -9.08 10.47
C ALA A 34 -10.88 -8.16 10.26
N ASP A 35 -9.73 -8.74 9.90
CA ASP A 35 -8.50 -7.99 9.64
C ASP A 35 -8.65 -7.08 8.42
N ALA A 36 -9.36 -7.55 7.38
CA ALA A 36 -9.63 -6.75 6.18
C ALA A 36 -10.48 -5.51 6.49
N ARG A 37 -11.47 -5.63 7.38
CA ARG A 37 -12.28 -4.50 7.83
C ARG A 37 -11.46 -3.50 8.64
N GLU A 38 -10.65 -3.96 9.58
CA GLU A 38 -9.80 -3.07 10.39
C GLU A 38 -8.72 -2.40 9.54
N TRP A 39 -8.15 -3.13 8.58
CA TRP A 39 -7.23 -2.56 7.60
C TRP A 39 -7.90 -1.47 6.76
N ALA A 40 -9.09 -1.71 6.21
CA ALA A 40 -9.77 -0.77 5.31
C ALA A 40 -9.97 0.61 5.97
N LYS A 41 -10.40 0.64 7.23
CA LYS A 41 -10.60 1.89 8.01
C LYS A 41 -9.39 2.82 8.05
N THR A 42 -8.19 2.25 7.99
CA THR A 42 -6.92 3.01 8.07
C THR A 42 -6.19 3.06 6.73
N ALA A 43 -6.70 2.37 5.71
CA ALA A 43 -6.05 2.27 4.42
C ALA A 43 -6.11 3.61 3.66
N PRO A 44 -5.01 3.99 2.98
CA PRO A 44 -5.02 5.13 2.08
C PRO A 44 -5.89 4.81 0.85
N LEU A 45 -6.43 5.85 0.23
CA LEU A 45 -7.32 5.74 -0.93
C LEU A 45 -6.74 4.85 -2.04
N LYS A 46 -5.45 5.01 -2.36
CA LYS A 46 -4.76 4.22 -3.37
C LYS A 46 -4.85 2.71 -3.10
N ASP A 47 -4.77 2.31 -1.84
CA ASP A 47 -4.78 0.90 -1.47
C ASP A 47 -6.21 0.36 -1.43
N LEU A 48 -7.18 1.16 -1.00
CA LEU A 48 -8.62 0.84 -1.12
C LEU A 48 -8.98 0.61 -2.60
N CYS A 49 -8.57 1.49 -3.50
CA CYS A 49 -8.81 1.34 -4.94
C CYS A 49 -8.11 0.10 -5.55
N ARG A 50 -6.99 -0.35 -4.99
CA ARG A 50 -6.32 -1.59 -5.42
C ARG A 50 -6.97 -2.85 -4.85
N ALA A 51 -7.62 -2.73 -3.71
CA ALA A 51 -8.33 -3.82 -3.04
C ALA A 51 -9.66 -4.15 -3.69
N THR A 52 -10.29 -3.22 -4.43
CA THR A 52 -11.56 -3.46 -5.14
C THR A 52 -11.43 -4.35 -6.38
N LYS A 53 -10.20 -4.60 -6.86
CA LYS A 53 -9.94 -5.41 -8.07
C LYS A 53 -10.52 -6.82 -7.93
N ASN A 54 -11.12 -7.33 -9.01
CA ASN A 54 -11.85 -8.61 -9.01
C ASN A 54 -10.98 -9.83 -8.71
N TRP A 55 -9.68 -9.78 -8.97
CA TRP A 55 -8.72 -10.83 -8.62
C TRP A 55 -8.26 -10.78 -7.16
N ARG A 56 -8.79 -9.87 -6.33
CA ARG A 56 -8.57 -9.87 -4.87
C ARG A 56 -9.58 -10.76 -4.18
N HIS A 57 -9.21 -11.22 -2.97
CA HIS A 57 -10.12 -12.00 -2.14
C HIS A 57 -11.41 -11.23 -1.84
N GLU A 58 -12.53 -11.93 -1.86
CA GLU A 58 -13.87 -11.35 -1.74
C GLU A 58 -14.03 -10.45 -0.51
N HIS A 59 -13.55 -10.90 0.66
CA HIS A 59 -13.65 -10.13 1.90
C HIS A 59 -12.76 -8.86 1.89
N ILE A 60 -11.66 -8.85 1.15
CA ILE A 60 -10.81 -7.65 0.94
C ILE A 60 -11.54 -6.66 0.03
N ARG A 61 -12.15 -7.15 -1.05
CA ARG A 61 -12.96 -6.32 -1.97
C ARG A 61 -14.14 -5.69 -1.22
N ALA A 62 -14.89 -6.50 -0.48
CA ALA A 62 -16.04 -6.06 0.29
C ALA A 62 -15.65 -4.99 1.31
N ALA A 63 -14.61 -5.23 2.12
CA ALA A 63 -14.12 -4.25 3.08
C ALA A 63 -13.70 -2.93 2.41
N ALA A 64 -13.07 -2.98 1.24
CA ALA A 64 -12.70 -1.78 0.50
C ALA A 64 -13.90 -1.01 -0.06
N PHE A 65 -14.90 -1.70 -0.63
CA PHE A 65 -16.13 -1.08 -1.11
C PHE A 65 -16.94 -0.46 0.03
N ASP A 66 -17.09 -1.19 1.13
CA ASP A 66 -17.79 -0.72 2.33
C ASP A 66 -17.14 0.57 2.86
N GLU A 67 -15.80 0.62 2.91
CA GLU A 67 -15.07 1.78 3.41
C GLU A 67 -15.13 2.97 2.44
N ILE A 68 -15.05 2.72 1.13
CA ILE A 68 -15.23 3.76 0.10
C ILE A 68 -16.62 4.39 0.23
N ALA A 69 -17.66 3.56 0.39
CA ALA A 69 -19.02 4.03 0.59
C ALA A 69 -19.20 4.76 1.93
N ALA A 70 -18.63 4.23 3.02
CA ALA A 70 -18.73 4.83 4.36
C ALA A 70 -18.05 6.20 4.45
N ARG A 71 -16.98 6.41 3.68
CA ARG A 71 -16.24 7.68 3.63
C ARG A 71 -16.72 8.65 2.55
N ASP A 72 -17.77 8.30 1.80
CA ASP A 72 -18.28 9.06 0.65
C ASP A 72 -17.15 9.44 -0.34
N ILE A 73 -16.25 8.49 -0.59
CA ILE A 73 -15.11 8.70 -1.48
C ILE A 73 -15.61 8.70 -2.93
N ASP A 74 -15.28 9.77 -3.66
CA ASP A 74 -15.49 9.80 -5.10
C ASP A 74 -14.61 8.74 -5.79
N THR A 75 -15.28 7.70 -6.27
CA THR A 75 -14.69 6.58 -6.99
C THR A 75 -13.92 6.99 -8.25
N ARG A 76 -14.19 8.18 -8.80
CA ARG A 76 -13.40 8.76 -9.90
C ARG A 76 -11.96 9.04 -9.49
N GLU A 77 -11.70 9.31 -8.21
CA GLU A 77 -10.34 9.51 -7.69
C GLU A 77 -9.51 8.22 -7.77
N CYS A 78 -10.13 7.04 -7.78
CA CYS A 78 -9.41 5.78 -8.01
C CYS A 78 -8.72 5.76 -9.38
N TYR A 79 -9.37 6.28 -10.43
CA TYR A 79 -8.79 6.35 -11.77
C TYR A 79 -7.56 7.27 -11.81
N LYS A 80 -7.51 8.33 -10.98
CA LYS A 80 -6.34 9.22 -10.86
C LYS A 80 -5.13 8.53 -10.23
N THR A 81 -5.35 7.46 -9.46
CA THR A 81 -4.27 6.64 -8.89
C THR A 81 -3.72 5.59 -9.88
N GLY A 82 -4.20 5.60 -11.14
CA GLY A 82 -3.88 4.59 -12.15
C GLY A 82 -4.51 3.23 -11.87
N THR A 83 -5.61 3.21 -11.09
CA THR A 83 -6.27 1.98 -10.67
C THR A 83 -7.76 2.06 -11.03
N GLU A 84 -8.17 1.40 -12.12
CA GLU A 84 -9.59 1.32 -12.48
C GLU A 84 -10.39 0.57 -11.41
N LEU A 85 -11.60 1.03 -11.08
CA LEU A 85 -12.54 0.20 -10.34
C LEU A 85 -13.01 -0.91 -11.26
N THR A 86 -12.71 -2.15 -10.87
CA THR A 86 -13.31 -3.31 -11.53
C THR A 86 -14.56 -3.66 -10.72
N PRO A 87 -15.77 -3.58 -11.31
CA PRO A 87 -17.01 -3.93 -10.62
C PRO A 87 -16.98 -5.38 -10.11
#